data_AF-A0A1D7QWY0-F1
#
_entry.id   AF-A0A1D7QWY0-F1
#
_cell.length_a   1.000
_cell.length_b   1.000
_cell.length_c   1.000
_cell.angle_alpha   90.00
_cell.angle_beta   90.00
_cell.angle_gamma   90.00
#
_symmetry.space_group_name_H-M   'P 1'
#
loop_
_entity.id
_entity.type
_entity.pdbx_description
1 polymer ?
#
loop_
_entity_poly.entity_id
_entity_poly.type
_entity_poly.pdbx_seq_one_letter_code
_entity_poly.pdbx_strand_id
1 'polypeptide(L)'
;MVNNVAELKKAFEDSIDDYLAFCEAEGVKPEKPYSGKFVLRLSLEEHKLITVAAAYSGESLNAWAAKHLVKEARIELKEVEE
;
A
#
# COMPACT_ATOMS: atom_id res chain seq x y z
N MET A 1 24.27 20.61 6.33
CA MET A 1 23.12 21.26 6.97
C MET A 1 22.26 21.80 5.85
N VAL A 2 21.05 21.28 5.69
CA VAL A 2 20.09 21.72 4.67
C VAL A 2 19.36 22.93 5.26
N ASN A 3 19.49 24.09 4.63
CA ASN A 3 19.15 25.37 5.26
C ASN A 3 17.99 26.10 4.56
N ASN A 4 17.39 25.52 3.52
CA ASN A 4 16.19 26.04 2.88
C ASN A 4 15.42 24.95 2.11
N VAL A 5 14.21 25.29 1.65
CA VAL A 5 13.31 24.37 0.92
C VAL A 5 13.92 23.86 -0.39
N ALA A 6 14.75 24.66 -1.06
CA ALA A 6 15.37 24.27 -2.32
C ALA A 6 16.47 23.21 -2.10
N GLU A 7 17.31 23.40 -1.08
CA GLU A 7 18.32 22.43 -0.67
C GLU A 7 17.68 21.12 -0.18
N LEU A 8 16.51 21.18 0.46
CA LEU A 8 15.79 19.98 0.90
C LEU A 8 15.29 19.15 -0.27
N LYS A 9 14.73 19.79 -1.30
CA LYS A 9 14.33 19.09 -2.53
C LYS A 9 15.52 18.45 -3.22
N LYS A 10 16.62 19.20 -3.34
CA LYS A 10 17.85 18.69 -3.95
C LYS A 10 18.40 17.47 -3.20
N ALA A 11 18.51 17.56 -1.86
CA ALA A 11 18.98 16.44 -1.06
C ALA A 11 18.08 15.19 -1.17
N PHE A 12 16.77 15.38 -1.37
CA PHE A 12 15.83 14.29 -1.63
C PHE A 12 16.01 13.66 -3.01
N GLU A 13 16.16 14.47 -4.05
CA GLU A 13 16.45 14.01 -5.42
C GLU A 13 17.78 13.23 -5.46
N ASP A 14 18.85 13.79 -4.87
CA ASP A 14 20.17 13.15 -4.79
C ASP A 14 20.08 11.77 -4.10
N SER A 15 19.29 11.64 -3.03
CA SER A 15 19.07 10.37 -2.33
C SER A 15 18.31 9.32 -3.16
N ILE A 16 17.42 9.75 -4.06
CA ILE A 16 16.71 8.83 -4.98
C ILE A 16 17.69 8.33 -6.05
N ASP A 17 18.49 9.24 -6.61
CA ASP A 17 19.48 8.90 -7.63
C ASP A 17 20.51 7.89 -7.08
N ASP A 18 20.98 8.09 -5.84
CA ASP A 18 21.87 7.14 -5.16
C ASP A 18 21.23 5.75 -4.99
N TYR A 19 19.94 5.69 -4.63
CA TYR A 19 19.20 4.43 -4.49
C TYR A 19 19.07 3.70 -5.84
N LEU A 20 18.74 4.42 -6.91
CA LEU A 20 18.61 3.84 -8.25
C LEU A 20 19.95 3.34 -8.78
N ALA A 21 21.04 4.10 -8.58
CA ALA A 21 22.39 3.70 -8.95
C ALA A 21 22.84 2.45 -8.17
N PHE A 22 22.52 2.35 -6.89
CA PHE A 22 22.75 1.15 -6.08
C PHE A 22 21.99 -0.06 -6.65
N CYS A 23 20.70 0.10 -6.97
CA CYS A 23 19.92 -0.97 -7.58
C CYS A 23 20.51 -1.45 -8.91
N GLU A 24 20.96 -0.52 -9.77
CA GLU A 24 21.62 -0.84 -11.04
C GLU A 24 22.94 -1.61 -10.83
N ALA A 25 23.78 -1.15 -9.90
CA ALA A 25 25.06 -1.79 -9.58
C ALA A 25 24.90 -3.23 -9.07
N GLU A 26 23.89 -3.48 -8.24
CA GLU A 26 23.57 -4.81 -7.69
C GLU A 26 22.74 -5.67 -8.66
N GLY A 27 22.33 -5.14 -9.82
CA GLY A 27 21.49 -5.84 -10.79
C GLY A 27 20.08 -6.17 -10.27
N VAL A 28 19.63 -5.47 -9.22
CA VAL A 28 18.31 -5.65 -8.62
C VAL A 28 17.35 -4.60 -9.17
N LYS A 29 16.07 -4.96 -9.29
CA LYS A 29 15.06 -3.96 -9.65
C LYS A 29 14.76 -3.11 -8.41
N PRO A 30 14.71 -1.78 -8.52
CA PRO A 30 14.27 -0.94 -7.43
C PRO A 30 12.86 -1.34 -7.00
N GLU A 31 12.58 -1.19 -5.72
CA GLU A 31 11.28 -1.50 -5.17
C GLU A 31 10.22 -0.63 -5.86
N LYS A 32 9.17 -1.29 -6.37
CA LYS A 32 8.04 -0.56 -6.91
C LYS A 32 7.14 -0.16 -5.75
N PRO A 33 6.80 1.14 -5.63
CA PRO A 33 5.83 1.55 -4.62
C PRO A 33 4.51 0.80 -4.85
N TYR A 34 3.87 0.40 -3.76
CA TYR A 34 2.55 -0.22 -3.83
C TYR A 34 1.56 0.74 -4.47
N SER A 35 0.90 0.31 -5.54
CA SER A 35 0.07 1.18 -6.38
C SER A 35 -1.23 1.68 -5.73
N GLY A 36 -1.56 1.16 -4.53
CA GLY A 36 -2.87 1.35 -3.88
C GLY A 36 -4.05 0.66 -4.59
N LYS A 37 -3.84 0.11 -5.81
CA LYS A 37 -4.84 -0.65 -6.54
C LYS A 37 -4.74 -2.12 -6.18
N PHE A 38 -5.84 -2.68 -5.70
CA PHE A 38 -5.95 -4.08 -5.33
C PHE A 38 -7.21 -4.66 -5.97
N VAL A 39 -7.05 -5.56 -6.93
CA VAL A 39 -8.15 -6.16 -7.70
C VAL A 39 -8.32 -7.62 -7.29
N LEU A 40 -9.52 -7.96 -6.82
CA LEU A 40 -9.88 -9.31 -6.44
C LEU A 40 -10.68 -9.99 -7.54
N ARG A 41 -10.42 -11.29 -7.75
CA ARG A 41 -11.32 -12.17 -8.51
C ARG A 41 -12.11 -12.99 -7.51
N LEU A 42 -13.44 -12.88 -7.59
CA LEU A 42 -14.37 -13.53 -6.69
C LEU A 42 -15.39 -14.31 -7.53
N SER A 43 -15.91 -15.40 -6.98
CA SER A 43 -17.10 -16.06 -7.49
C SER A 43 -18.34 -15.17 -7.31
N LEU A 44 -19.43 -15.53 -7.99
CA LEU A 44 -20.70 -14.83 -7.89
C LEU A 44 -21.23 -14.80 -6.44
N GLU A 45 -21.12 -15.92 -5.74
CA GLU A 45 -21.63 -16.06 -4.37
C GLU A 45 -20.80 -15.24 -3.37
N GLU A 46 -19.47 -15.24 -3.50
CA GLU A 46 -18.59 -14.42 -2.67
C GLU A 46 -18.85 -12.92 -2.89
N HIS A 47 -18.96 -12.49 -4.15
CA HIS A 47 -19.25 -11.09 -4.47
C HIS A 47 -20.60 -10.66 -3.89
N LYS A 48 -21.64 -11.50 -3.99
CA LYS A 48 -22.96 -11.24 -3.40
C LYS A 48 -22.87 -11.14 -1.88
N LEU A 49 -22.21 -12.09 -1.22
CA LEU A 49 -22.05 -12.11 0.23
C LEU A 49 -21.39 -10.83 0.75
N ILE A 50 -20.26 -10.44 0.15
CA ILE A 50 -19.50 -9.24 0.54
C ILE A 50 -20.33 -7.98 0.28
N THR A 51 -21.04 -7.92 -0.85
CA THR A 51 -21.93 -6.78 -1.17
C THR A 51 -23.03 -6.59 -0.14
N VAL A 52 -23.68 -7.68 0.28
CA VAL A 52 -24.73 -7.64 1.30
C VAL A 52 -24.16 -7.23 2.66
N ALA A 53 -22.99 -7.75 3.04
CA ALA A 53 -22.34 -7.41 4.31
C ALA A 53 -21.91 -5.93 4.38
N ALA A 54 -21.39 -5.40 3.27
CA ALA A 54 -21.05 -3.99 3.14
C ALA A 54 -22.29 -3.09 3.29
N ALA A 55 -23.38 -3.44 2.59
CA ALA A 55 -24.65 -2.71 2.67
C ALA A 55 -25.23 -2.71 4.09
N TYR A 56 -25.19 -3.85 4.79
CA TYR A 56 -25.66 -3.96 6.18
C TYR A 56 -24.82 -3.11 7.14
N SER A 57 -23.54 -2.92 6.83
CA SER A 57 -22.61 -2.11 7.61
C SER A 57 -22.69 -0.61 7.26
N GLY A 58 -23.47 -0.22 6.24
CA GLY A 58 -23.56 1.16 5.75
C GLY A 58 -22.28 1.67 5.08
N GLU A 59 -21.39 0.77 4.65
CA GLU A 59 -20.11 1.09 4.03
C GLU A 59 -20.16 0.76 2.52
N SER A 60 -19.35 1.46 1.70
CA SER A 60 -19.16 1.04 0.30
C SER A 60 -18.46 -0.32 0.23
N LEU A 61 -18.70 -1.10 -0.84
CA LEU A 61 -18.10 -2.42 -1.04
C LEU A 61 -16.57 -2.39 -0.82
N ASN A 62 -15.88 -1.43 -1.44
CA ASN A 62 -14.42 -1.33 -1.35
C ASN A 62 -13.96 -0.91 0.04
N ALA A 63 -14.66 0.02 0.71
CA ALA A 63 -14.29 0.44 2.06
C ALA A 63 -14.46 -0.71 3.06
N TRP A 64 -15.58 -1.43 2.97
CA TRP A 64 -15.86 -2.57 3.82
C TRP A 64 -14.84 -3.69 3.60
N ALA A 65 -14.58 -4.06 2.35
CA ALA A 65 -13.61 -5.09 2.01
C ALA A 65 -12.20 -4.72 2.47
N ALA A 66 -11.73 -3.49 2.19
CA ALA A 66 -10.40 -3.02 2.58
C ALA A 66 -10.23 -3.05 4.11
N LYS A 67 -11.22 -2.56 4.87
CA LYS A 67 -11.21 -2.59 6.33
C LYS A 67 -11.00 -4.00 6.89
N HIS A 68 -11.77 -4.97 6.39
CA HIS A 68 -11.70 -6.35 6.87
C HIS A 68 -10.40 -7.04 6.43
N LEU A 69 -9.96 -6.84 5.19
CA LEU A 69 -8.70 -7.40 4.68
C LEU A 69 -7.48 -6.84 5.41
N VAL A 70 -7.44 -5.53 5.67
CA VAL A 70 -6.34 -4.89 6.43
C VAL A 70 -6.34 -5.37 7.87
N LYS A 71 -7.51 -5.46 8.51
CA LYS A 71 -7.62 -6.02 9.86
C LYS A 71 -7.07 -7.44 9.92
N GLU A 72 -7.46 -8.30 8.98
CA GLU A 72 -7.00 -9.69 8.95
C GLU A 72 -5.49 -9.79 8.68
N ALA A 73 -4.98 -8.98 7.76
CA ALA A 73 -3.54 -8.93 7.47
C ALA A 73 -2.71 -8.53 8.71
N ARG A 74 -3.16 -7.54 9.49
CA ARG A 74 -2.49 -7.15 10.74
C ARG A 74 -2.43 -8.29 11.76
N ILE A 75 -3.52 -9.05 11.87
CA ILE A 75 -3.59 -10.23 12.75
C ILE A 75 -2.56 -11.27 12.31
N GLU A 76 -2.50 -11.58 11.01
CA GLU A 76 -1.56 -12.56 10.45
C GLU A 76 -0.10 -12.13 10.65
N LEU A 77 0.18 -10.84 10.47
CA LEU A 77 1.51 -10.26 10.68
C LEU A 77 1.87 -10.08 12.16
N LYS A 78 0.92 -10.34 13.08
CA LYS A 78 1.07 -10.09 14.53
C LYS A 78 1.49 -8.66 14.84
N GLU A 79 1.06 -7.72 14.01
CA GLU A 79 1.21 -6.29 14.30
C GLU A 79 0.20 -5.94 15.40
N VAL A 80 0.67 -5.96 16.65
CA VAL A 80 -0.08 -5.41 17.78
C VAL A 80 0.05 -3.89 17.66
N GLU A 81 -1.06 -3.20 17.44
CA GLU A 81 -1.11 -1.76 17.69
C GLU A 81 -0.83 -1.58 19.20
N GLU A 82 0.38 -1.10 19.54
CA GLU A 82 0.72 -0.58 20.87
C GLU A 82 -0.07 0.70 21.18
#